data_AF-A0AAD7ZWL4-F1
#
_entry.id   AF-A0AAD7ZWL4-F1
#
_cell.length_a   1.000
_cell.length_b   1.000
_cell.length_c   1.000
_cell.angle_alpha   90.00
_cell.angle_beta   90.00
_cell.angle_gamma   90.00
#
_symmetry.space_group_name_H-M   'P 1'
#
loop_
_entity.id
_entity.type
_entity.pdbx_description
1 polymer ?
#
loop_
_entity_poly.entity_id
_entity_poly.type
_entity_poly.pdbx_seq_one_letter_code
_entity_poly.pdbx_strand_id
1 'polypeptide(L)'
;MNNVLVREYRSDLGVAKTVCKSGKNIRMINPTIIERGVKVNAMKLRDIDKLLTTHYGNEWKTFDSLKFYTNLLETTGNDEGEEAFVEADDNILSV
;
A
#
# COMPACT_ATOMS: atom_id res chain seq x y z
N MET A 1 -20.11 13.98 8.24
CA MET A 1 -20.81 13.72 9.52
C MET A 1 -19.77 13.29 10.56
N ASN A 2 -19.50 14.13 11.56
CA ASN A 2 -18.40 13.92 12.52
C ASN A 2 -18.88 13.10 13.73
N ASN A 3 -18.79 11.77 13.63
CA ASN A 3 -18.83 10.88 14.79
C ASN A 3 -17.46 11.00 15.49
N VAL A 4 -17.36 11.90 16.47
CA VAL A 4 -16.12 12.12 17.22
C VAL A 4 -15.93 10.94 18.17
N LEU A 5 -15.07 10.00 17.78
CA LEU A 5 -14.50 9.01 18.69
C LEU A 5 -13.25 9.62 19.32
N VAL A 6 -13.23 9.72 20.64
CA VAL A 6 -12.01 10.09 21.38
C VAL A 6 -11.57 8.89 22.18
N ARG A 7 -10.27 8.60 22.13
CA ARG A 7 -9.64 7.62 23.01
C ARG A 7 -9.22 8.36 24.28
N GLU A 8 -9.86 8.03 25.38
CA GLU A 8 -9.54 8.58 26.70
C GLU A 8 -8.82 7.51 27.52
N TYR A 9 -7.73 7.89 28.17
CA TYR A 9 -7.01 6.99 29.08
C TYR A 9 -7.48 7.22 30.51
N ARG A 10 -8.03 6.19 31.14
CA ARG A 10 -8.46 6.22 32.54
C ARG A 10 -7.32 5.72 33.43
N SER A 11 -6.55 6.66 33.97
CA SER A 11 -5.34 6.39 34.76
C SER A 11 -5.61 5.59 36.03
N ASP A 12 -6.81 5.72 36.60
CA ASP A 12 -7.28 4.98 37.78
C ASP A 12 -7.45 3.49 37.51
N LEU A 13 -7.82 3.11 36.28
CA LEU A 13 -7.99 1.71 35.88
C LEU A 13 -6.80 1.18 35.05
N GLY A 14 -5.87 2.06 34.65
CA GLY A 14 -4.76 1.72 33.77
C GLY A 14 -5.19 1.32 32.35
N VAL A 15 -6.44 1.61 31.95
CA VAL A 15 -7.03 1.13 30.69
C VAL A 15 -7.50 2.30 29.82
N ALA A 16 -7.23 2.21 28.52
CA ALA A 16 -7.79 3.11 27.53
C ALA A 16 -9.22 2.71 27.15
N LYS A 17 -10.15 3.66 27.16
CA LYS A 17 -11.54 3.45 26.75
C LYS A 17 -11.92 4.38 25.60
N THR A 18 -12.75 3.89 24.70
CA THR A 18 -13.32 4.69 23.62
C THR A 18 -14.60 5.37 24.11
N VAL A 19 -14.72 6.66 23.85
CA VAL A 19 -15.89 7.46 24.22
C VAL A 19 -16.60 7.89 22.94
N CYS A 20 -17.89 7.56 22.87
CA CYS A 20 -18.79 8.04 21.83
C CYS A 20 -19.62 9.21 22.37
N LYS A 21 -20.05 10.12 21.49
CA LYS A 21 -21.07 11.12 21.87
C LYS A 21 -22.35 10.44 22.36
N SER A 22 -23.06 11.07 23.29
CA SER A 22 -24.31 10.54 23.85
C SER A 22 -25.30 10.17 22.73
N GLY A 23 -25.93 9.00 22.85
CA GLY A 23 -26.86 8.46 21.84
C GLY A 23 -26.20 8.00 20.53
N LYS A 24 -24.86 7.97 20.44
CA LYS A 24 -24.12 7.45 19.28
C LYS A 24 -23.35 6.18 19.65
N ASN A 25 -23.36 5.21 18.74
CA ASN A 25 -22.63 3.95 18.89
C ASN A 25 -21.56 3.83 17.79
N ILE A 26 -20.47 3.13 18.07
CA ILE A 26 -19.40 2.82 17.11
C ILE A 26 -19.94 2.20 15.81
N ARG A 27 -20.97 1.37 15.91
CA ARG A 27 -21.63 0.70 14.77
C ARG A 27 -22.32 1.67 13.80
N MET A 28 -22.53 2.93 14.20
CA MET A 28 -23.12 3.97 13.36
C MET A 28 -22.09 4.68 12.47
N ILE A 29 -20.81 4.34 12.59
CA ILE A 29 -19.77 4.82 11.68
C ILE A 29 -19.84 3.97 10.42
N ASN A 30 -19.98 4.63 9.28
CA ASN A 30 -19.80 4.00 7.98
C ASN A 30 -18.44 4.47 7.43
N PRO A 31 -17.37 3.66 7.56
CA PRO A 31 -16.07 4.03 7.06
C PRO A 31 -16.13 4.25 5.54
N THR A 32 -15.59 5.37 5.08
CA THR A 32 -15.36 5.57 3.64
C THR A 32 -14.07 4.87 3.26
N ILE A 33 -14.13 4.02 2.22
CA ILE A 33 -12.92 3.44 1.63
C ILE A 33 -12.11 4.60 1.05
N ILE A 34 -10.87 4.76 1.52
CA ILE A 34 -9.95 5.74 0.98
C ILE A 34 -9.18 5.04 -0.13
N GLU A 35 -9.34 5.53 -1.36
CA GLU A 35 -8.58 5.04 -2.50
C GLU A 35 -7.09 5.32 -2.32
N ARG A 36 -6.24 4.43 -2.82
CA ARG A 36 -4.79 4.67 -2.83
C ARG A 36 -4.54 5.80 -3.83
N GLY A 37 -4.04 6.93 -3.34
CA GLY A 37 -3.91 8.14 -4.16
C GLY A 37 -2.94 8.02 -5.34
N VAL A 38 -2.01 7.06 -5.32
CA VAL A 38 -1.05 6.84 -6.40
C VAL A 38 -0.97 5.35 -6.73
N LYS A 39 -1.38 4.97 -7.94
CA LYS A 39 -1.09 3.66 -8.49
C LYS A 39 0.39 3.59 -8.84
N VAL A 40 1.05 2.48 -8.48
CA VAL A 40 2.45 2.27 -8.83
C VAL A 40 2.53 1.88 -10.30
N ASN A 41 3.38 2.57 -11.05
CA ASN A 41 3.62 2.27 -12.46
C ASN A 41 4.19 0.83 -12.61
N ALA A 42 3.68 0.07 -13.59
CA ALA A 42 4.16 -1.25 -13.97
C ALA A 42 5.68 -1.33 -14.20
N MET A 43 6.29 -0.28 -14.75
CA MET A 43 7.74 -0.21 -14.94
C MET A 43 8.50 -0.33 -13.61
N LYS A 44 8.03 0.41 -12.59
CA LYS A 44 8.66 0.40 -11.26
C LYS A 44 8.50 -0.94 -10.57
N LEU A 45 7.38 -1.62 -10.78
CA LEU A 45 7.14 -2.97 -10.25
C LEU A 45 8.11 -3.98 -10.85
N ARG A 46 8.35 -3.90 -12.17
CA ARG A 46 9.33 -4.74 -12.85
C ARG A 46 10.76 -4.47 -12.36
N ASP A 47 11.10 -3.20 -12.13
CA ASP A 47 12.40 -2.84 -11.59
C ASP A 47 12.59 -3.34 -10.15
N ILE A 48 11.55 -3.27 -9.32
CA ILE A 48 11.57 -3.85 -7.97
C ILE A 48 11.79 -5.37 -8.03
N ASP A 49 11.07 -6.08 -8.89
CA ASP A 49 11.22 -7.53 -9.04
C ASP A 49 12.65 -7.90 -9.51
N LYS A 50 13.21 -7.16 -10.48
CA LYS A 50 14.61 -7.34 -10.93
C LYS A 50 15.62 -7.03 -9.82
N LEU A 51 15.41 -5.96 -9.07
CA LEU A 51 16.30 -5.54 -7.98
C LEU A 51 16.33 -6.60 -6.88
N LEU A 52 15.16 -7.04 -6.43
CA LEU A 52 15.05 -8.03 -5.37
C LEU A 52 15.59 -9.40 -5.81
N THR A 53 15.35 -9.79 -7.05
CA THR A 53 15.92 -11.02 -7.62
C THR A 53 17.44 -10.97 -7.70
N THR A 54 18.02 -9.82 -8.08
CA THR A 54 19.47 -9.64 -8.16
C THR A 54 20.15 -9.71 -6.78
N HIS A 55 19.52 -9.14 -5.74
CA HIS A 55 20.13 -9.06 -4.41
C HIS A 55 19.87 -10.28 -3.53
N TYR A 56 18.67 -10.89 -3.63
CA TYR A 56 18.21 -11.95 -2.72
C TYR A 56 17.96 -13.29 -3.43
N GLY A 57 18.18 -13.36 -4.75
CA GLY A 57 17.91 -14.54 -5.57
C GLY A 57 16.42 -14.74 -5.84
N ASN A 58 16.07 -15.80 -6.60
CA ASN A 58 14.67 -16.10 -6.97
C ASN A 58 13.76 -16.43 -5.77
N GLU A 59 14.34 -16.77 -4.62
CA GLU A 59 13.61 -17.12 -3.41
C GLU A 59 13.18 -15.90 -2.59
N TRP A 60 13.45 -14.69 -3.08
CA TRP A 60 13.20 -13.46 -2.33
C TRP A 60 11.74 -13.31 -1.84
N LYS A 61 10.79 -13.89 -2.58
CA LYS A 61 9.36 -13.90 -2.26
C LYS A 61 9.01 -14.69 -0.99
N THR A 62 9.92 -15.53 -0.50
CA THR A 62 9.74 -16.33 0.71
C THR A 62 10.17 -15.58 1.98
N PHE A 63 10.92 -14.48 1.86
CA PHE A 63 11.36 -13.71 3.01
C PHE A 63 10.21 -12.86 3.56
N ASP A 64 9.86 -13.08 4.83
CA ASP A 64 8.83 -12.28 5.53
C ASP A 64 9.15 -10.78 5.55
N SER A 65 10.44 -10.42 5.56
CA SER A 65 10.90 -9.02 5.48
C SER A 65 10.56 -8.34 4.15
N LEU A 66 10.36 -9.10 3.07
CA LEU A 66 10.06 -8.60 1.73
C LEU A 66 8.59 -8.78 1.33
N LYS A 67 7.75 -9.29 2.23
CA LYS A 67 6.31 -9.54 2.01
C LYS A 67 5.51 -8.31 1.59
N PHE A 68 6.00 -7.12 1.92
CA PHE A 68 5.43 -5.88 1.41
C PHE A 68 5.45 -5.84 -0.13
N TYR A 69 6.57 -6.22 -0.74
CA TYR A 69 6.76 -6.16 -2.19
C TYR A 69 5.99 -7.25 -2.93
N THR A 70 5.80 -8.43 -2.33
CA THR A 70 4.94 -9.48 -2.89
C THR A 70 3.48 -9.01 -2.95
N ASN A 71 2.98 -8.46 -1.84
CA ASN A 71 1.62 -7.91 -1.78
C ASN A 71 1.44 -6.71 -2.74
N LEU A 72 2.50 -5.93 -2.92
CA LEU A 72 2.51 -4.80 -3.85
C LEU A 72 2.33 -5.27 -5.30
N LEU A 73 3.06 -6.31 -5.72
CA LEU A 73 2.97 -6.90 -7.06
C LEU A 73 1.59 -7.54 -7.31
N GLU A 74 1.06 -8.26 -6.33
CA GLU A 74 -0.24 -8.95 -6.43
C GLU A 74 -1.42 -7.98 -6.51
N THR A 75 -1.37 -6.86 -5.78
CA THR A 75 -2.47 -5.88 -5.78
C THR A 75 -2.63 -5.21 -7.15
N THR A 76 -1.52 -4.93 -7.84
CA THR A 76 -1.52 -4.14 -9.08
C THR A 76 -1.86 -4.95 -10.33
N GLY A 77 -1.87 -6.28 -10.26
CA GLY A 77 -2.20 -7.15 -11.39
C GLY A 77 -3.68 -7.14 -11.81
N ASN A 78 -4.58 -6.60 -10.98
CA ASN A 78 -6.03 -6.60 -11.24
C ASN A 78 -6.56 -5.32 -11.93
N ASP A 79 -5.72 -4.32 -12.17
CA ASP A 79 -6.09 -3.08 -12.85
C ASP A 79 -5.33 -2.99 -14.18
N GLU A 80 -5.82 -3.69 -15.20
CA GLU A 80 -5.28 -3.66 -16.56
C GLU A 80 -5.40 -2.24 -17.15
N GLY A 81 -4.26 -1.56 -17.25
CA GLY A 81 -4.05 -0.38 -18.07
C GLY A 81 -2.78 -0.58 -18.87
N GLU A 82 -2.92 -1.06 -20.11
CA GLU A 82 -1.85 -1.14 -21.10
C GLU A 82 -1.34 0.28 -21.40
N GLU A 83 -0.15 0.62 -20.93
CA GLU A 83 0.62 1.73 -21.49
C GLU A 83 1.75 1.16 -22.35
N ALA A 84 1.58 1.29 -23.67
CA ALA A 84 2.57 0.92 -24.67
C ALA A 84 3.84 1.76 -24.49
N PHE A 85 4.98 1.08 -24.40
CA PHE A 85 6.29 1.71 -24.39
C PHE A 85 6.62 2.25 -25.79
N VAL A 86 7.06 3.52 -25.85
CA VAL A 86 7.84 4.04 -26.98
C VAL A 86 9.29 3.64 -26.73
N GLU A 87 9.83 2.79 -27.59
CA GLU A 87 11.23 2.37 -27.56
C GLU A 87 12.11 3.60 -27.86
N ALA A 88 12.83 4.09 -26.85
CA ALA A 88 13.85 5.10 -27.07
C ALA A 88 15.04 4.40 -27.75
N ASP A 89 15.17 4.64 -29.06
CA ASP A 89 16.31 4.22 -29.87
C ASP A 89 17.58 4.94 -29.35
N ASP A 90 18.41 4.21 -28.61
CA ASP A 90 19.73 4.64 -28.13
C ASP A 90 20.79 4.64 -29.25
N ASN A 91 20.47 5.18 -30.44
CA ASN A 91 21.50 5.46 -31.44
C ASN A 91 22.25 6.77 -31.11
N ILE A 92 23.02 6.74 -30.02
CA ILE A 92 24.26 7.52 -29.92
C ILE A 92 25.40 6.56 -30.23
N LEU A 93 25.64 6.30 -31.52
CA LEU A 93 26.96 5.89 -31.97
C LEU A 93 27.75 7.13 -32.41
N SER A 94 28.81 7.41 -31.66
CA SER A 94 29.91 8.28 -32.06
C SER A 94 30.55 7.78 -33.36
N VAL A 95 30.72 8.66 -34.35
CA VAL A 95 31.99 9.06 -35.00
C VAL A 95 31.79 10.44 -35.60
#